data_AF-A0A6M1XPM8-F1
#
_entry.id   AF-A0A6M1XPM8-F1
#
_cell.length_a   1.000
_cell.length_b   1.000
_cell.length_c   1.000
_cell.angle_alpha   90.00
_cell.angle_beta   90.00
_cell.angle_gamma   90.00
#
_symmetry.space_group_name_H-M   'P 1'
#
loop_
_entity.id
_entity.type
_entity.pdbx_description
1 polymer ?
#
loop_
_entity_poly.entity_id
_entity_poly.type
_entity_poly.pdbx_seq_one_letter_code
_entity_poly.pdbx_strand_id
1 'polypeptide(L)'
;RYALLAGGILAKQPEEILLLLQRLAEHLGLAFQIRDDLLDVIGTTKTLGKTAGKDERMEKNTYPRLLGLEKTREALEIELLSANKIIDKLEEDVFSFDGGLMRQMIKQFDVEK
;
A
#
# COMPACT_ATOMS: atom_id res chain seq x y z
N ARG A 1 -1.76 -9.13 -4.14
CA ARG A 1 -1.17 -10.17 -5.04
C ARG A 1 -2.11 -10.72 -6.12
N TYR A 2 -3.14 -11.50 -5.78
CA TYR A 2 -3.87 -12.32 -6.76
C TYR A 2 -4.60 -11.56 -7.89
N ALA A 3 -5.21 -10.41 -7.60
CA ALA A 3 -6.00 -9.67 -8.59
C ALA A 3 -5.18 -9.24 -9.82
N LEU A 4 -3.97 -8.71 -9.61
CA LEU A 4 -3.09 -8.26 -10.69
C LEU A 4 -2.52 -9.43 -11.50
N LEU A 5 -2.07 -10.50 -10.82
CA LEU A 5 -1.59 -11.71 -11.49
C LEU A 5 -2.68 -12.37 -12.33
N ALA A 6 -3.89 -12.50 -11.80
CA ALA A 6 -5.02 -13.07 -12.52
C ALA A 6 -5.32 -12.26 -13.80
N GLY A 7 -5.31 -10.93 -13.71
CA GLY A 7 -5.46 -10.06 -14.88
C GLY A 7 -4.40 -10.29 -15.95
N GLY A 8 -3.12 -10.38 -15.55
CA GLY A 8 -2.01 -10.67 -16.46
C GLY A 8 -2.13 -12.04 -17.14
N ILE A 9 -2.50 -13.08 -16.39
CA ILE A 9 -2.71 -14.44 -16.93
C ILE A 9 -3.86 -14.46 -17.94
N LEU A 10 -4.99 -13.84 -17.60
CA LEU A 10 -6.16 -13.76 -18.49
C LEU A 10 -5.83 -12.98 -19.78
N ALA A 11 -5.00 -11.94 -19.67
CA ALA A 11 -4.49 -11.18 -20.80
C ALA A 11 -3.33 -11.87 -21.54
N LYS A 12 -2.95 -13.10 -21.15
CA LYS A 12 -1.85 -13.90 -21.73
C LYS A 12 -0.53 -13.13 -21.82
N GLN A 13 -0.22 -12.34 -20.78
CA GLN A 13 1.03 -11.60 -20.70
C GLN A 13 2.23 -12.55 -20.53
N PRO A 14 3.41 -12.16 -21.03
CA PRO A 14 4.62 -12.96 -20.88
C PRO A 14 5.08 -12.97 -19.42
N GLU A 15 5.92 -13.96 -19.08
CA GLU A 15 6.32 -14.23 -17.69
C GLU A 15 7.00 -13.02 -17.04
N GLU A 16 7.79 -12.25 -17.78
CA GLU A 16 8.45 -11.05 -17.28
C GLU A 16 7.44 -10.02 -16.77
N ILE A 17 6.33 -9.84 -17.49
CA ILE A 17 5.24 -8.92 -17.10
C ILE A 17 4.46 -9.48 -15.92
N LEU A 18 4.24 -10.79 -15.85
CA LEU A 18 3.59 -11.42 -14.70
C LEU A 18 4.41 -11.21 -13.40
N LEU A 19 5.74 -11.27 -13.49
CA LEU A 19 6.63 -11.00 -12.36
C LEU A 19 6.57 -9.53 -11.92
N LEU A 20 6.50 -8.58 -12.86
CA LEU A 20 6.30 -7.17 -12.55
C LEU A 20 4.94 -6.94 -11.86
N LEU A 21 3.86 -7.52 -12.40
CA LEU A 21 2.52 -7.44 -11.81
C LEU A 21 2.48 -8.07 -10.41
N GLN A 22 3.20 -9.17 -10.18
CA GLN A 22 3.32 -9.77 -8.86
C GLN A 22 3.96 -8.81 -7.86
N ARG A 23 5.12 -8.23 -8.20
CA ARG A 23 5.84 -7.28 -7.33
C ARG A 23 5.01 -6.04 -7.04
N LEU A 24 4.34 -5.49 -8.06
CA LEU A 24 3.40 -4.39 -7.88
C LEU A 24 2.31 -4.75 -6.86
N ALA A 25 1.76 -5.96 -6.97
CA ALA A 25 0.70 -6.43 -6.11
C ALA A 25 1.14 -6.78 -4.69
N GLU A 26 2.45 -6.97 -4.46
CA GLU A 26 3.06 -7.14 -3.14
C GLU A 26 3.22 -5.79 -2.46
N HIS A 27 3.81 -4.80 -3.13
CA HIS A 27 3.93 -3.42 -2.61
C HIS A 27 2.57 -2.78 -2.30
N LEU A 28 1.60 -2.90 -3.21
CA LEU A 28 0.24 -2.40 -2.97
C LEU A 28 -0.46 -3.12 -1.81
N GLY A 29 -0.20 -4.42 -1.66
CA GLY A 29 -0.75 -5.20 -0.54
C GLY A 29 -0.18 -4.74 0.80
N LEU A 30 1.13 -4.47 0.86
CA LEU A 30 1.79 -4.00 2.07
C LEU A 30 1.36 -2.58 2.41
N ALA A 31 1.35 -1.68 1.41
CA ALA A 31 0.84 -0.32 1.58
C ALA A 31 -0.59 -0.30 2.13
N PHE A 32 -1.45 -1.24 1.70
CA PHE A 32 -2.83 -1.31 2.18
C PHE A 32 -2.88 -1.66 3.67
N GLN A 33 -2.10 -2.65 4.11
CA GLN A 33 -2.01 -3.03 5.52
C GLN A 33 -1.43 -1.91 6.39
N ILE A 34 -0.34 -1.27 5.94
CA ILE A 34 0.28 -0.16 6.66
C ILE A 34 -0.70 1.01 6.81
N ARG A 35 -1.44 1.33 5.75
CA ARG A 35 -2.46 2.39 5.79
C ARG A 35 -3.61 2.06 6.73
N ASP A 36 -4.11 0.83 6.72
CA ASP A 36 -5.20 0.38 7.61
C ASP A 36 -4.78 0.53 9.08
N ASP A 37 -3.56 0.08 9.41
CA ASP A 37 -2.97 0.24 10.74
C ASP A 37 -2.83 1.73 11.14
N LEU A 38 -2.44 2.61 10.22
CA LEU A 38 -2.36 4.06 10.47
C LEU A 38 -3.74 4.67 10.74
N LEU A 39 -4.74 4.33 9.92
CA LEU A 39 -6.11 4.83 10.06
C LEU A 39 -6.75 4.38 11.37
N ASP A 40 -6.50 3.15 11.80
CA ASP A 40 -6.95 2.63 13.09
C ASP A 40 -6.42 3.47 14.26
N VAL A 41 -5.13 3.83 14.25
CA VAL A 41 -4.51 4.62 15.32
C VAL A 41 -4.96 6.09 15.29
N ILE A 42 -5.04 6.70 14.11
CA ILE A 42 -5.52 8.09 13.95
C ILE A 42 -7.01 8.20 14.33
N GLY A 43 -7.84 7.25 13.89
CA GLY A 43 -9.25 7.19 14.25
C GLY A 43 -9.46 7.00 15.75
N THR A 44 -8.68 6.12 16.38
CA THR A 44 -8.71 5.90 17.84
C THR A 44 -8.33 7.16 18.61
N THR A 45 -7.24 7.84 18.21
CA THR A 45 -6.79 9.09 18.86
C THR A 45 -7.79 10.24 18.71
N LYS A 46 -8.44 10.39 17.56
CA LYS A 46 -9.48 11.40 17.33
C LYS A 46 -10.76 11.12 18.13
N THR A 47 -11.15 9.84 18.25
CA THR A 47 -12.37 9.42 18.93
C THR A 47 -12.23 9.49 20.46
N LEU A 48 -11.02 9.23 21.00
CA LEU A 48 -10.73 9.23 22.43
C LEU A 48 -10.35 10.61 23.01
N GLY A 49 -10.78 11.72 22.37
CA GLY A 49 -10.45 13.11 22.70
C GLY A 49 -9.97 13.35 24.14
N LYS A 50 -8.66 13.52 24.31
CA LYS A 50 -7.98 13.87 25.58
C LYS A 50 -8.35 13.00 26.80
N THR A 51 -8.08 11.70 26.75
CA THR A 51 -7.53 10.99 27.91
C THR A 51 -6.88 9.69 27.47
N ALA A 52 -5.60 9.76 27.11
CA ALA A 52 -4.76 8.58 26.92
C ALA A 52 -4.59 7.89 28.29
N GLY A 53 -5.51 7.01 28.62
CA GLY A 53 -5.56 6.42 29.95
C GLY A 53 -6.66 5.40 30.11
N LYS A 54 -6.67 4.38 29.24
CA LYS A 54 -7.18 3.02 29.44
C LYS A 54 -7.42 2.38 28.08
N ASP A 55 -6.39 1.72 27.59
CA ASP A 55 -6.44 0.30 27.26
C ASP A 55 -5.23 -0.05 26.39
N GLU A 56 -4.14 -0.38 27.06
CA GLU A 56 -2.98 -1.12 26.51
C GLU A 56 -3.37 -2.55 26.07
N ARG A 57 -4.61 -2.78 25.60
CA ARG A 57 -5.20 -4.09 25.34
C ARG A 57 -5.59 -4.27 23.88
N MET A 58 -4.68 -3.96 22.98
CA MET A 58 -4.69 -4.53 21.64
C MET A 58 -3.30 -5.10 21.39
N GLU A 59 -3.07 -6.36 21.79
CA GLU A 59 -1.89 -7.19 21.45
C GLU A 59 -1.77 -7.46 19.94
N LYS A 60 -2.19 -6.53 19.09
CA LYS A 60 -1.93 -6.58 17.65
C LYS A 60 -0.55 -6.00 17.40
N ASN A 61 0.29 -6.76 16.71
CA ASN A 61 1.55 -6.28 16.16
C ASN A 61 1.27 -5.43 14.91
N THR A 62 0.85 -4.18 15.13
CA THR A 62 0.61 -3.20 14.05
C THR A 62 1.85 -2.36 13.80
N TYR A 63 1.97 -1.83 12.58
CA TYR A 63 3.11 -1.01 12.17
C TYR A 63 3.37 0.19 13.11
N PRO A 64 2.36 1.02 13.47
CA PRO A 64 2.58 2.15 14.38
C PRO A 64 3.06 1.75 15.76
N ARG A 65 2.65 0.58 16.26
CA ARG A 65 3.08 0.07 17.57
C ARG A 65 4.55 -0.35 17.55
N LEU A 66 5.01 -0.91 16.43
CA LEU A 66 6.39 -1.39 16.25
C LEU A 66 7.36 -0.27 15.88
N LEU A 67 6.98 0.62 14.98
CA LEU A 67 7.87 1.62 14.39
C LEU A 67 7.63 3.04 14.90
N GLY A 68 6.46 3.32 15.49
CA GLY A 68 5.97 4.68 15.71
C GLY A 68 5.26 5.23 14.47
N LEU A 69 4.42 6.26 14.68
CA LEU A 69 3.60 6.88 13.63
C LEU A 69 4.42 7.40 12.45
N GLU A 70 5.46 8.20 12.71
CA GLU A 70 6.27 8.81 11.64
C GLU A 70 6.96 7.76 10.77
N LYS A 71 7.64 6.78 11.38
CA LYS A 71 8.30 5.70 10.62
C LYS A 71 7.30 4.81 9.88
N THR A 72 6.08 4.71 10.38
CA THR A 72 5.02 3.98 9.69
C THR A 72 4.53 4.75 8.47
N ARG A 73 4.42 6.09 8.55
CA ARG A 73 4.15 6.94 7.38
C ARG A 73 5.28 6.84 6.35
N GLU A 74 6.54 6.85 6.79
CA GLU A 74 7.70 6.64 5.91
C GLU A 74 7.65 5.26 5.23
N ALA A 75 7.31 4.20 5.97
CA ALA A 75 7.16 2.87 5.40
C ALA A 75 6.06 2.82 4.34
N LEU A 76 4.92 3.47 4.57
CA LEU A 76 3.86 3.60 3.57
C LEU A 76 4.38 4.31 2.31
N GLU A 77 5.08 5.43 2.47
CA GLU A 77 5.61 6.21 1.35
C GLU A 77 6.61 5.38 0.51
N ILE A 78 7.48 4.61 1.16
CA ILE A 78 8.43 3.70 0.48
C ILE A 78 7.69 2.67 -0.39
N GLU A 79 6.64 2.05 0.14
CA GLU A 79 5.85 1.06 -0.60
C GLU A 79 5.10 1.69 -1.79
N LEU A 80 4.53 2.89 -1.61
CA LEU A 80 3.85 3.62 -2.70
C LEU A 80 4.84 4.08 -3.79
N LEU A 81 6.03 4.54 -3.42
CA LEU A 81 7.09 4.88 -4.38
C LEU A 81 7.57 3.64 -5.15
N SER A 82 7.73 2.51 -4.46
CA SER A 82 8.13 1.25 -5.09
C SER A 82 7.07 0.73 -6.06
N ALA A 83 5.78 0.84 -5.70
CA ALA A 83 4.68 0.53 -6.60
C ALA A 83 4.69 1.42 -7.87
N ASN A 84 4.88 2.74 -7.71
CA ASN A 84 4.95 3.65 -8.86
C ASN A 84 6.10 3.33 -9.81
N LYS A 85 7.29 3.00 -9.29
CA LYS A 85 8.43 2.59 -10.11
C LYS A 85 8.14 1.36 -10.97
N ILE A 86 7.33 0.42 -10.47
CA ILE A 86 6.93 -0.76 -11.24
C ILE A 86 5.90 -0.39 -12.31
N ILE A 87 5.00 0.57 -12.02
CA ILE A 87 4.08 1.09 -13.04
C ILE A 87 4.86 1.78 -14.16
N ASP A 88 5.87 2.61 -13.82
CA ASP A 88 6.77 3.23 -14.81
C ASP A 88 7.41 2.16 -15.71
N LYS A 89 7.95 1.11 -15.09
CA LYS A 89 8.53 -0.06 -15.78
C LYS A 89 7.54 -0.75 -16.72
N LEU A 90 6.30 -0.93 -16.29
CA LEU A 90 5.25 -1.56 -17.10
C LEU A 90 4.84 -0.69 -18.30
N GLU A 91 4.79 0.63 -18.13
CA GLU A 91 4.50 1.58 -19.23
C GLU A 91 5.66 1.62 -20.25
N GLU A 92 6.91 1.44 -19.81
CA GLU A 92 8.08 1.28 -20.69
C GLU A 92 8.06 -0.04 -21.46
N ASP A 93 7.79 -1.16 -20.78
CA ASP A 93 7.91 -2.51 -21.34
C ASP A 93 6.66 -2.92 -22.16
N VAL A 94 5.49 -2.31 -21.91
CA VAL A 94 4.22 -2.66 -22.56
C VAL A 94 3.58 -1.42 -23.19
N PHE A 95 3.77 -1.26 -24.51
CA PHE A 95 3.30 -0.09 -25.26
C PHE A 95 1.80 0.24 -25.10
N SER A 96 0.94 -0.77 -24.90
CA SER A 96 -0.51 -0.60 -24.74
C SER A 96 -0.98 -0.44 -23.29
N PHE A 97 -0.06 -0.48 -22.32
CA PHE A 97 -0.39 -0.37 -20.92
C PHE A 97 -0.51 1.09 -20.49
N ASP A 98 -1.61 1.43 -19.84
CA ASP A 98 -1.85 2.74 -19.21
C ASP A 98 -1.96 2.56 -17.69
N GLY A 99 -0.96 3.07 -16.96
CA GLY A 99 -0.91 3.02 -15.50
C GLY A 99 -1.78 4.06 -14.80
N GLY A 100 -2.46 4.94 -15.53
CA GLY A 100 -3.19 6.10 -14.98
C GLY A 100 -4.19 5.74 -13.87
N LEU A 101 -5.00 4.71 -14.08
CA LEU A 101 -5.95 4.24 -13.06
C LEU A 101 -5.25 3.68 -11.82
N MET A 102 -4.14 2.97 -11.99
CA MET A 102 -3.37 2.44 -10.86
C MET A 102 -2.73 3.57 -10.05
N ARG A 103 -2.22 4.61 -10.72
CA ARG A 103 -1.68 5.80 -10.04
C ARG A 103 -2.76 6.57 -9.29
N GLN A 104 -3.96 6.69 -9.86
CA GLN A 104 -5.11 7.28 -9.16
C GLN A 104 -5.46 6.49 -7.90
N MET A 105 -5.44 5.15 -7.97
CA MET A 105 -5.65 4.29 -6.82
C MET A 105 -4.57 4.49 -5.75
N ILE A 106 -3.28 4.54 -6.13
CA ILE A 106 -2.17 4.81 -5.20
C ILE A 106 -2.37 6.17 -4.50
N LYS A 107 -2.80 7.22 -5.20
CA LYS A 107 -3.07 8.52 -4.59
C LYS A 107 -4.13 8.47 -3.49
N GLN A 108 -5.05 7.50 -3.53
CA GLN A 108 -6.04 7.33 -2.45
C GLN A 108 -5.44 6.76 -1.17
N PHE A 109 -4.20 6.26 -1.20
CA PHE A 109 -3.52 5.73 -0.02
C PHE A 109 -2.89 6.83 0.83
N ASP A 110 -2.80 8.05 0.29
CA ASP A 110 -2.28 9.18 1.02
C ASP A 110 -3.14 9.45 2.25
N VAL A 111 -2.52 9.41 3.43
CA VAL A 111 -3.17 9.68 4.70
C VAL A 111 -2.78 11.10 5.05
N GLU A 112 -3.75 12.04 5.05
CA GLU A 112 -3.51 13.45 5.34
C GLU A 112 -2.55 13.62 6.53
N LYS A 113 -1.60 14.55 6.40
CA LYS A 113 -0.56 14.83 7.40
C LYS A 113 -1.19 15.31 8.70
#